data_AF-A0A2K0USZ5-F1
#
_entry.id   AF-A0A2K0USZ5-F1
#
_cell.length_a   1.000
_cell.length_b   1.000
_cell.length_c   1.000
_cell.angle_alpha   90.00
_cell.angle_beta   90.00
_cell.angle_gamma   90.00
#
_symmetry.space_group_name_H-M   'P 1'
#
loop_
_entity.id
_entity.type
_entity.pdbx_description
1 polymer ?
#
loop_
_entity_poly.entity_id
_entity_poly.type
_entity_poly.pdbx_seq_one_letter_code
_entity_poly.pdbx_strand_id
1 'polypeptide(L)'
;MEYLLGQLPNLKEKGITLYVYAYPTVLRGYAIHPAANAGVDKANAVWGPILTKMRSFPGMTPFQTRPFDFTNYREFFDTTYGPLEEQPTTPQDRRNRGVVPYDSRLLAAEHLASPRIGTAFSSAKDGYGVLLCAPGQAAGDGSETSANPSWRRAVALIVGTKSETANFDGLRMLAPDMGAYINEGSVNEENWTDSFRGATTPDYRRSRAVYDPNTTFWISPGISADYVQAVDGRACLVDPVPSTRSRFPPVTERRHMANMTADGKFLFGDLEIIGTRFPQPGAEIGLQARPVNGPPCRQ
;
A
#
# COMPACT_ATOMS: atom_id res chain seq x y z
N MET A 1 16.52 0.13 -6.88
CA MET A 1 15.31 0.69 -6.25
C MET A 1 15.52 2.10 -5.71
N GLU A 2 16.57 2.36 -4.93
CA GLU A 2 16.88 3.68 -4.36
C GLU A 2 16.69 4.86 -5.32
N TYR A 3 17.28 4.81 -6.51
CA TYR A 3 17.13 5.87 -7.51
C TYR A 3 15.66 6.16 -7.86
N LEU A 4 14.86 5.12 -8.13
CA LEU A 4 13.45 5.26 -8.49
C LEU A 4 12.64 5.83 -7.32
N LEU A 5 12.88 5.35 -6.10
CA LEU A 5 12.23 5.85 -4.88
C LEU A 5 12.50 7.35 -4.70
N GLY A 6 13.73 7.80 -4.95
CA GLY A 6 14.10 9.21 -4.91
C GLY A 6 13.41 10.09 -5.97
N GLN A 7 12.82 9.50 -7.03
CA GLN A 7 12.05 10.27 -8.04
C GLN A 7 10.59 10.48 -7.63
N LEU A 8 10.06 9.68 -6.70
CA LEU A 8 8.63 9.70 -6.36
C LEU A 8 8.13 11.06 -5.86
N PRO A 9 8.87 11.85 -5.06
CA PRO A 9 8.40 13.18 -4.67
C PRO A 9 8.08 14.08 -5.87
N ASN A 10 8.93 14.09 -6.89
CA ASN A 10 8.71 14.88 -8.11
C ASN A 10 7.49 14.39 -8.90
N LEU A 11 7.30 13.06 -8.99
CA LEU A 11 6.11 12.50 -9.63
C LEU A 11 4.83 12.92 -8.92
N LYS A 12 4.82 12.88 -7.58
CA LYS A 12 3.68 13.31 -6.76
C LYS A 12 3.37 14.79 -6.94
N GLU A 13 4.39 15.65 -6.97
CA GLU A 13 4.24 17.09 -7.23
C GLU A 13 3.62 17.38 -8.59
N LYS A 14 3.96 16.58 -9.60
CA LYS A 14 3.34 16.65 -10.93
C LYS A 14 1.91 16.11 -10.96
N GLY A 15 1.39 15.57 -9.87
CA GLY A 15 0.06 14.97 -9.80
C GLY A 15 -0.04 13.60 -10.47
N ILE A 16 1.09 12.91 -10.65
CA ILE A 16 1.15 11.54 -11.17
C ILE A 16 0.95 10.58 -10.00
N THR A 17 0.18 9.51 -10.21
CA THR A 17 0.13 8.38 -9.27
C THR A 17 0.81 7.17 -9.86
N LEU A 18 1.27 6.27 -8.99
CA LEU A 18 2.10 5.15 -9.36
C LEU A 18 1.91 3.99 -8.38
N TYR A 19 1.77 2.79 -8.93
CA TYR A 19 1.96 1.54 -8.21
C TYR A 19 3.22 0.87 -8.75
N VAL A 20 4.17 0.52 -7.89
CA VAL A 20 5.33 -0.32 -8.26
C VAL A 20 5.30 -1.60 -7.45
N TYR A 21 5.31 -2.73 -8.14
CA TYR A 21 5.55 -4.04 -7.55
C TYR A 21 7.03 -4.38 -7.73
N ALA A 22 7.75 -4.43 -6.63
CA ALA A 22 9.16 -4.77 -6.59
C ALA A 22 9.33 -6.22 -6.15
N TYR A 23 9.98 -7.01 -6.99
CA TYR A 23 10.41 -8.38 -6.70
C TYR A 23 11.93 -8.47 -6.79
N PRO A 24 12.57 -9.54 -6.27
CA PRO A 24 14.02 -9.65 -6.25
C PRO A 24 14.70 -9.46 -7.61
N THR A 25 14.05 -9.86 -8.71
CA THR A 25 14.64 -9.83 -10.07
C THR A 25 13.87 -8.97 -11.06
N VAL A 26 12.70 -8.44 -10.70
CA VAL A 26 11.84 -7.68 -11.62
C VAL A 26 11.12 -6.55 -10.91
N LEU A 27 11.00 -5.42 -11.61
CA LEU A 27 10.20 -4.28 -11.20
C LEU A 27 9.08 -4.10 -12.23
N ARG A 28 7.86 -3.95 -11.74
CA ARG A 28 6.69 -3.63 -12.57
C ARG A 28 6.04 -2.38 -12.04
N GLY A 29 5.76 -1.42 -12.92
CA GLY A 29 5.16 -0.14 -12.54
C GLY A 29 3.94 0.20 -13.38
N TYR A 30 2.93 0.77 -12.74
CA TYR A 30 1.74 1.35 -13.36
C TYR A 30 1.61 2.80 -12.97
N ALA A 31 1.86 3.68 -13.92
CA ALA A 31 1.77 5.12 -13.71
C ALA A 31 0.50 5.67 -14.33
N ILE A 32 -0.26 6.44 -13.57
CA ILE A 32 -1.48 7.11 -14.04
C ILE A 32 -1.16 8.60 -14.16
N HIS A 33 -1.34 9.13 -15.37
CA HIS A 33 -1.08 10.53 -15.72
C HIS A 33 -2.42 11.24 -16.01
N PRO A 34 -3.03 11.89 -15.01
CA PRO A 34 -4.33 12.53 -15.21
C PRO A 34 -4.22 13.92 -15.87
N ALA A 35 -5.33 14.34 -16.49
CA ALA A 35 -5.58 15.72 -16.92
C ALA A 35 -4.45 16.35 -17.76
N ALA A 36 -3.86 17.45 -17.29
CA ALA A 36 -2.82 18.19 -18.02
C ALA A 36 -1.56 17.36 -18.30
N ASN A 37 -1.34 16.26 -17.57
CA ASN A 37 -0.22 15.34 -17.78
C ASN A 37 -0.57 14.15 -18.68
N ALA A 38 -1.83 13.98 -19.08
CA ALA A 38 -2.27 12.86 -19.91
C ALA A 38 -1.67 12.91 -21.33
N GLY A 39 -1.53 11.73 -21.92
CA GLY A 39 -1.00 11.50 -23.26
C GLY A 39 0.40 10.89 -23.27
N VAL A 40 0.65 10.00 -24.23
CA VAL A 40 1.90 9.24 -24.36
C VAL A 40 3.14 10.13 -24.40
N ASP A 41 3.12 11.24 -25.14
CA ASP A 41 4.27 12.14 -25.26
C ASP A 41 4.67 12.76 -23.91
N LYS A 42 3.68 13.15 -23.09
CA LYS A 42 3.92 13.73 -21.76
C LYS A 42 4.39 12.66 -20.78
N ALA A 43 3.79 11.47 -20.82
CA ALA A 43 4.25 10.34 -20.03
C ALA A 43 5.71 9.98 -20.37
N ASN A 44 6.06 9.95 -21.66
CA ASN A 44 7.41 9.71 -22.16
C ASN A 44 8.40 10.80 -21.72
N ALA A 45 7.99 12.06 -21.73
CA ALA A 45 8.83 13.17 -21.26
C ALA A 45 9.16 13.06 -19.76
N VAL A 46 8.25 12.50 -18.95
CA VAL A 46 8.51 12.25 -17.52
C VAL A 46 9.35 10.99 -17.32
N TRP A 47 8.95 9.87 -17.92
CA TRP A 47 9.56 8.57 -17.64
C TRP A 47 10.86 8.32 -18.39
N GLY A 48 11.08 8.96 -19.55
CA GLY A 48 12.26 8.73 -20.38
C GLY A 48 13.59 8.90 -19.65
N PRO A 49 13.84 10.05 -18.99
CA PRO A 49 15.06 10.24 -18.21
C PRO A 49 15.20 9.24 -17.05
N ILE A 50 14.10 8.95 -16.34
CA ILE A 50 14.09 8.04 -15.18
C ILE A 50 14.44 6.62 -15.63
N LEU A 51 13.74 6.09 -16.64
CA LEU A 51 13.94 4.73 -17.14
C LEU A 51 15.30 4.57 -17.82
N THR A 52 15.78 5.60 -18.53
CA THR A 52 17.13 5.62 -19.10
C THR A 52 18.19 5.53 -18.00
N LYS A 53 18.05 6.30 -16.92
CA LYS A 53 18.96 6.22 -15.79
C LYS A 53 18.87 4.87 -15.08
N MET A 54 17.67 4.32 -14.89
CA MET A 54 17.51 2.99 -14.29
C MET A 54 18.21 1.90 -15.12
N ARG A 55 18.08 1.92 -16.46
CA ARG A 55 18.75 0.96 -17.34
C ARG A 55 20.29 1.03 -17.24
N SER A 56 20.84 2.16 -16.81
CA SER A 56 22.30 2.33 -16.71
C SER A 56 22.93 1.58 -15.53
N PHE A 57 22.12 1.07 -14.60
CA PHE A 57 22.64 0.32 -13.46
C PHE A 57 23.09 -1.10 -13.88
N PRO A 58 24.16 -1.64 -13.27
CA PRO A 58 24.65 -2.99 -13.57
C PRO A 58 23.55 -4.05 -13.41
N GLY A 59 23.52 -5.01 -14.35
CA GLY A 59 22.57 -6.12 -14.33
C GLY A 59 21.15 -5.78 -14.82
N MET A 60 20.85 -4.51 -15.14
CA MET A 60 19.56 -4.13 -15.68
C MET A 60 19.45 -4.47 -17.17
N THR A 61 18.37 -5.11 -17.56
CA THR A 61 17.99 -5.28 -18.98
C THR A 61 17.34 -4.00 -19.52
N PRO A 62 17.24 -3.83 -20.85
CA PRO A 62 16.44 -2.77 -21.43
C PRO A 62 15.02 -2.76 -20.84
N PHE A 63 14.53 -1.56 -20.49
CA PHE A 63 13.17 -1.41 -19.99
C PHE A 63 12.16 -1.57 -21.12
N GLN A 64 10.95 -2.00 -20.77
CA GLN A 64 9.82 -2.16 -21.68
C GLN A 64 8.68 -1.26 -21.19
N THR A 65 7.96 -0.61 -22.10
CA THR A 65 6.82 0.25 -21.73
C THR A 65 5.61 -0.03 -22.61
N ARG A 66 4.42 0.09 -22.03
CA ARG A 66 3.16 -0.06 -22.76
C ARG A 66 2.19 1.06 -22.34
N PRO A 67 2.06 2.13 -23.13
CA PRO A 67 1.14 3.22 -22.80
C PRO A 67 -0.29 2.92 -23.28
N PHE A 68 -1.26 3.38 -22.49
CA PHE A 68 -2.68 3.38 -22.78
C PHE A 68 -3.22 4.79 -22.56
N ASP A 69 -4.07 5.26 -23.46
CA ASP A 69 -4.78 6.54 -23.33
C ASP A 69 -6.28 6.27 -23.18
N PHE A 70 -6.93 7.02 -22.30
CA PHE A 70 -8.35 6.89 -22.00
C PHE A 70 -9.04 8.25 -22.10
N THR A 71 -10.27 8.26 -22.61
CA THR A 71 -11.05 9.50 -22.83
C THR A 71 -11.48 10.13 -21.51
N ASN A 72 -11.74 9.29 -20.50
CA ASN A 72 -12.18 9.73 -19.17
C ASN A 72 -11.84 8.69 -18.09
N TYR A 73 -12.04 9.07 -16.83
CA TYR A 73 -11.73 8.22 -15.68
C TYR A 73 -12.55 6.93 -15.65
N ARG A 74 -13.82 6.97 -16.07
CA ARG A 74 -14.67 5.78 -16.09
C ARG A 74 -14.15 4.75 -17.09
N GLU A 75 -13.80 5.17 -18.31
CA GLU A 75 -13.21 4.29 -19.30
C GLU A 75 -11.89 3.68 -18.80
N PHE A 76 -11.04 4.50 -18.17
CA PHE A 76 -9.82 4.00 -17.51
C PHE A 76 -10.14 2.94 -16.46
N PHE A 77 -11.07 3.21 -15.55
CA PHE A 77 -11.39 2.32 -14.44
C PHE A 77 -12.01 1.00 -14.95
N ASP A 78 -13.06 1.09 -15.77
CA ASP A 78 -13.78 -0.06 -16.32
C ASP A 78 -12.85 -0.93 -17.18
N THR A 79 -11.91 -0.32 -17.91
CA THR A 79 -10.95 -1.07 -18.74
C THR A 79 -9.82 -1.68 -17.92
N THR A 80 -9.31 -0.96 -16.93
CA THR A 80 -8.11 -1.38 -16.17
C THR A 80 -8.46 -2.38 -15.08
N TYR A 81 -9.57 -2.19 -14.39
CA TYR A 81 -9.97 -2.98 -13.22
C TYR A 81 -11.24 -3.79 -13.45
N GLY A 82 -11.90 -3.60 -14.60
CA GLY A 82 -13.13 -4.31 -14.94
C GLY A 82 -14.36 -3.76 -14.24
N PRO A 83 -15.55 -4.30 -14.58
CA PRO A 83 -16.72 -4.14 -13.72
C PRO A 83 -16.45 -4.82 -12.37
N LEU A 84 -17.07 -4.31 -11.31
CA LEU A 84 -17.07 -5.02 -10.03
C LEU A 84 -17.68 -6.41 -10.25
N GLU A 85 -16.88 -7.46 -10.04
CA GLU A 85 -17.36 -8.84 -10.14
C GLU A 85 -18.46 -9.07 -9.10
N GLU A 86 -19.49 -9.83 -9.48
CA GLU A 86 -20.49 -10.28 -8.52
C GLU A 86 -19.80 -11.11 -7.43
N GLN A 87 -19.86 -10.61 -6.20
CA GLN A 87 -19.27 -11.32 -5.07
C GLN A 87 -20.02 -12.65 -4.88
N PRO A 88 -19.30 -13.77 -4.72
CA PRO A 88 -19.93 -15.06 -4.51
C PRO A 88 -20.89 -15.00 -3.31
N THR A 89 -22.16 -15.36 -3.54
CA THR A 89 -23.21 -15.22 -2.52
C THR A 89 -23.38 -16.49 -1.69
N THR A 90 -22.71 -17.59 -2.01
CA THR A 90 -22.85 -18.83 -1.24
C THR A 90 -22.15 -18.73 0.11
N PRO A 91 -22.67 -19.37 1.18
CA PRO A 91 -22.00 -19.41 2.47
C PRO A 91 -20.59 -20.03 2.43
N GLN A 92 -20.36 -20.99 1.53
CA GLN A 92 -19.07 -21.65 1.33
C GLN A 92 -18.00 -20.67 0.83
N ASP A 93 -18.41 -19.71 -0.01
CA ASP A 93 -17.51 -18.70 -0.54
C ASP A 93 -17.25 -17.56 0.45
N ARG A 94 -18.27 -17.22 1.26
CA ARG A 94 -18.25 -16.19 2.33
C ARG A 94 -17.58 -16.67 3.63
N ARG A 95 -16.53 -17.48 3.53
CA ARG A 95 -15.76 -17.92 4.69
C ARG A 95 -14.62 -16.95 5.00
N ASN A 96 -14.33 -16.76 6.28
CA ASN A 96 -13.15 -16.04 6.75
C ASN A 96 -11.89 -16.68 6.14
N ARG A 97 -11.10 -15.90 5.40
CA ARG A 97 -9.87 -16.34 4.73
C ARG A 97 -8.62 -16.16 5.57
N GLY A 98 -8.77 -15.80 6.85
CA GLY A 98 -7.67 -15.57 7.76
C GLY A 98 -7.04 -14.18 7.61
N VAL A 99 -5.98 -13.98 8.38
CA VAL A 99 -5.18 -12.77 8.46
C VAL A 99 -4.12 -12.81 7.38
N VAL A 100 -4.16 -11.84 6.46
CA VAL A 100 -3.04 -11.58 5.57
C VAL A 100 -1.91 -10.97 6.41
N PRO A 101 -0.67 -11.51 6.36
CA PRO A 101 0.44 -11.00 7.15
C PRO A 101 0.99 -9.70 6.56
N TYR A 102 0.15 -8.69 6.33
CA TYR A 102 0.65 -7.42 5.82
C TYR A 102 1.63 -6.78 6.79
N ASP A 103 2.51 -5.97 6.23
CA ASP A 103 3.35 -5.04 6.94
C ASP A 103 3.52 -3.81 6.03
N SER A 104 3.47 -2.61 6.62
CA SER A 104 3.52 -1.38 5.84
C SER A 104 4.17 -0.23 6.58
N ARG A 105 4.63 0.75 5.78
CA ARG A 105 5.18 2.00 6.30
C ARG A 105 4.93 3.15 5.34
N LEU A 106 4.49 4.28 5.89
CA LEU A 106 4.45 5.55 5.18
C LEU A 106 5.86 6.16 5.15
N LEU A 107 6.26 6.70 4.00
CA LEU A 107 7.54 7.37 3.81
C LEU A 107 7.33 8.77 3.23
N ALA A 108 7.93 9.76 3.87
CA ALA A 108 8.04 11.13 3.36
C ALA A 108 9.24 11.31 2.39
N ALA A 109 9.35 12.47 1.75
CA ALA A 109 10.34 12.73 0.71
C ALA A 109 11.80 12.54 1.19
N GLU A 110 12.10 13.03 2.39
CA GLU A 110 13.40 12.94 3.05
C GLU A 110 13.82 11.49 3.34
N HIS A 111 12.85 10.60 3.57
CA HIS A 111 13.12 9.17 3.77
C HIS A 111 13.48 8.49 2.45
N LEU A 112 12.76 8.82 1.37
CA LEU A 112 12.99 8.28 0.03
C LEU A 112 14.33 8.74 -0.56
N ALA A 113 14.80 9.93 -0.19
CA ALA A 113 16.10 10.47 -0.57
C ALA A 113 17.25 10.05 0.37
N SER A 114 16.96 9.30 1.44
CA SER A 114 17.97 8.92 2.41
C SER A 114 18.99 7.95 1.81
N PRO A 115 20.31 8.13 2.04
CA PRO A 115 21.32 7.14 1.62
C PRO A 115 21.17 5.79 2.36
N ARG A 116 20.34 5.74 3.42
CA ARG A 116 20.02 4.51 4.15
C ARG A 116 18.82 3.75 3.56
N ILE A 117 18.14 4.29 2.56
CA ILE A 117 16.92 3.68 2.00
C ILE A 117 17.21 2.26 1.49
N GLY A 118 18.32 2.04 0.78
CA GLY A 118 18.71 0.70 0.30
C GLY A 118 18.84 -0.32 1.45
N THR A 119 19.55 0.05 2.52
CA THR A 119 19.71 -0.80 3.71
C THR A 119 18.38 -1.03 4.44
N ALA A 120 17.49 -0.03 4.47
CA ALA A 120 16.19 -0.15 5.11
C ALA A 120 15.28 -1.19 4.43
N PHE A 121 15.49 -1.47 3.14
CA PHE A 121 14.81 -2.53 2.37
C PHE A 121 15.50 -3.89 2.43
N SER A 122 16.64 -4.05 3.11
CA SER A 122 17.40 -5.32 3.15
C SER A 122 16.62 -6.53 3.65
N SER A 123 15.57 -6.28 4.44
CA SER A 123 14.66 -7.31 4.97
C SER A 123 13.38 -7.48 4.15
N ALA A 124 13.14 -6.69 3.09
CA ALA A 124 11.96 -6.80 2.23
C ALA A 124 12.16 -7.82 1.09
N LYS A 125 12.44 -9.08 1.46
CA LYS A 125 12.92 -10.11 0.51
C LYS A 125 11.83 -10.75 -0.37
N ASP A 126 10.59 -10.80 0.11
CA ASP A 126 9.49 -11.52 -0.55
C ASP A 126 8.73 -10.66 -1.57
N GLY A 127 9.27 -9.48 -1.87
CA GLY A 127 8.65 -8.47 -2.72
C GLY A 127 7.72 -7.52 -1.95
N TYR A 128 7.44 -6.38 -2.56
CA TYR A 128 6.63 -5.33 -1.95
C TYR A 128 6.00 -4.41 -2.99
N GLY A 129 4.86 -3.84 -2.63
CA GLY A 129 4.21 -2.74 -3.32
C GLY A 129 4.75 -1.40 -2.83
N VAL A 130 4.88 -0.46 -3.76
CA VAL A 130 5.10 0.96 -3.51
C VAL A 130 3.92 1.70 -4.11
N LEU A 131 3.11 2.30 -3.26
CA LEU A 131 1.96 3.09 -3.63
C LEU A 131 2.33 4.55 -3.48
N LEU A 132 2.36 5.30 -4.57
CA LEU A 132 2.53 6.75 -4.52
C LEU A 132 1.26 7.35 -3.92
N CYS A 133 1.39 7.93 -2.72
CA CYS A 133 0.29 8.52 -1.99
C CYS A 133 -0.35 9.66 -2.80
N ALA A 134 -1.62 9.96 -2.49
CA ALA A 134 -2.50 10.81 -3.28
C ALA A 134 -1.79 12.01 -3.97
N PRO A 135 -2.05 12.22 -5.28
CA PRO A 135 -1.36 13.21 -6.07
C PRO A 135 -1.70 14.63 -5.57
N GLY A 136 -0.73 15.55 -5.62
CA GLY A 136 -0.93 16.94 -5.23
C GLY A 136 -0.59 17.26 -3.76
N GLN A 137 -0.99 18.45 -3.31
CA GLN A 137 -0.69 18.95 -1.96
C GLN A 137 -1.62 18.35 -0.91
N ALA A 138 -1.18 18.36 0.35
CA ALA A 138 -2.04 18.06 1.49
C ALA A 138 -3.33 18.90 1.44
N ALA A 139 -4.48 18.24 1.52
CA ALA A 139 -5.76 18.94 1.67
C ALA A 139 -5.93 19.35 3.14
N GLY A 140 -5.74 20.64 3.41
CA GLY A 140 -5.81 21.22 4.76
C GLY A 140 -4.72 20.73 5.70
N ASP A 141 -4.81 21.12 6.97
CA ASP A 141 -3.91 20.67 8.05
C ASP A 141 -4.28 19.29 8.61
N GLY A 142 -5.44 18.76 8.22
CA GLY A 142 -5.96 17.47 8.66
C GLY A 142 -6.62 17.48 10.04
N SER A 143 -6.81 18.65 10.67
CA SER A 143 -7.48 18.78 11.97
C SER A 143 -8.93 18.28 11.95
N GLU A 144 -9.58 18.30 10.80
CA GLU A 144 -10.98 17.88 10.61
C GLU A 144 -11.15 16.39 10.28
N THR A 145 -10.05 15.61 10.18
CA THR A 145 -10.12 14.19 9.80
C THR A 145 -9.52 13.27 10.86
N SER A 146 -9.97 12.02 10.86
CA SER A 146 -9.39 10.96 11.67
C SER A 146 -8.21 10.23 11.01
N ALA A 147 -7.68 10.75 9.91
CA ALA A 147 -6.55 10.16 9.23
C ALA A 147 -5.26 10.37 10.06
N ASN A 148 -4.38 9.36 10.06
CA ASN A 148 -3.05 9.52 10.65
C ASN A 148 -2.34 10.75 10.02
N PRO A 149 -1.85 11.71 10.82
CA PRO A 149 -1.19 12.92 10.31
C PRO A 149 -0.02 12.66 9.34
N SER A 150 0.65 11.51 9.47
CA SER A 150 1.72 11.11 8.54
C SER A 150 1.26 11.04 7.08
N TRP A 151 -0.02 10.79 6.80
CA TRP A 151 -0.56 10.82 5.43
C TRP A 151 -0.39 12.18 4.74
N ARG A 152 -0.30 13.28 5.49
CA ARG A 152 -0.10 14.63 4.92
C ARG A 152 1.32 14.84 4.41
N ARG A 153 2.31 14.15 4.99
CA ARG A 153 3.72 14.19 4.59
C ARG A 153 4.11 13.02 3.68
N ALA A 154 3.33 11.94 3.69
CA ALA A 154 3.65 10.73 2.97
C ALA A 154 3.71 10.99 1.45
N VAL A 155 4.82 10.58 0.86
CA VAL A 155 5.00 10.46 -0.58
C VAL A 155 4.65 9.04 -1.01
N ALA A 156 5.07 8.03 -0.26
CA ALA A 156 4.79 6.65 -0.59
C ALA A 156 4.27 5.86 0.62
N LEU A 157 3.38 4.91 0.35
CA LEU A 157 3.07 3.79 1.23
C LEU A 157 3.80 2.57 0.69
N ILE A 158 4.64 1.96 1.52
CA ILE A 158 5.26 0.66 1.23
C ILE A 158 4.40 -0.41 1.88
N VAL A 159 4.04 -1.45 1.14
CA VAL A 159 3.26 -2.59 1.63
C VAL A 159 3.92 -3.87 1.20
N GLY A 160 4.05 -4.85 2.08
CA GLY A 160 4.40 -6.20 1.70
C GLY A 160 3.94 -7.19 2.74
N THR A 161 4.44 -8.41 2.66
CA THR A 161 4.12 -9.47 3.61
C THR A 161 5.26 -9.64 4.61
N LYS A 162 4.91 -9.80 5.89
CA LYS A 162 5.83 -10.19 6.96
C LYS A 162 5.87 -11.71 7.05
N SER A 163 7.05 -12.28 6.94
CA SER A 163 7.32 -13.71 7.07
C SER A 163 8.48 -13.93 8.05
N GLU A 164 8.93 -15.17 8.19
CA GLU A 164 10.15 -15.48 8.95
C GLU A 164 11.40 -14.87 8.29
N THR A 165 11.35 -14.65 6.98
CA THR A 165 12.49 -14.20 6.17
C THR A 165 12.36 -12.77 5.66
N ALA A 166 11.16 -12.18 5.71
CA ALA A 166 10.89 -10.82 5.26
C ALA A 166 10.13 -9.97 6.27
N ASN A 167 10.53 -8.72 6.42
CA ASN A 167 9.85 -7.72 7.26
C ASN A 167 10.23 -6.29 6.82
N PHE A 168 9.57 -5.29 7.43
CA PHE A 168 9.78 -3.87 7.14
C PHE A 168 10.30 -3.09 8.36
N ASP A 169 10.96 -3.75 9.32
CA ASP A 169 11.51 -3.10 10.51
C ASP A 169 12.59 -2.07 10.15
N GLY A 170 13.34 -2.33 9.07
CA GLY A 170 14.27 -1.36 8.49
C GLY A 170 13.62 -0.03 8.11
N LEU A 171 12.39 -0.06 7.59
CA LEU A 171 11.64 1.15 7.25
C LEU A 171 11.12 1.87 8.50
N ARG A 172 10.75 1.13 9.56
CA ARG A 172 10.40 1.73 10.86
C ARG A 172 11.58 2.49 11.47
N MET A 173 12.78 1.93 11.40
CA MET A 173 14.01 2.60 11.85
C MET A 173 14.39 3.79 10.98
N LEU A 174 14.11 3.74 9.68
CA LEU A 174 14.40 4.83 8.76
C LEU A 174 13.47 6.02 8.96
N ALA A 175 12.18 5.75 9.18
CA ALA A 175 11.11 6.74 9.26
C ALA A 175 10.33 6.60 10.57
N PRO A 176 10.96 6.78 11.75
CA PRO A 176 10.32 6.54 13.05
C PRO A 176 9.18 7.51 13.36
N ASP A 177 9.19 8.69 12.75
CA ASP A 177 8.18 9.75 12.86
C ASP A 177 6.96 9.55 11.93
N MET A 178 6.98 8.51 11.09
CA MET A 178 5.89 8.16 10.19
C MET A 178 4.99 7.05 10.77
N GLY A 179 3.80 6.89 10.20
CA GLY A 179 2.85 5.84 10.55
C GLY A 179 2.87 4.63 9.61
N ALA A 180 1.98 3.69 9.88
CA ALA A 180 1.62 2.58 9.01
C ALA A 180 0.14 2.68 8.60
N TYR A 181 -0.25 1.97 7.54
CA TYR A 181 -1.65 1.93 7.10
C TYR A 181 -2.38 0.78 7.78
N ILE A 182 -3.35 1.09 8.64
CA ILE A 182 -4.03 0.08 9.49
C ILE A 182 -4.70 -1.05 8.69
N ASN A 183 -5.19 -0.77 7.48
CA ASN A 183 -5.87 -1.79 6.66
C ASN A 183 -4.90 -2.76 5.98
N GLU A 184 -3.64 -2.36 5.81
CA GLU A 184 -2.57 -3.15 5.18
C GLU A 184 -1.35 -3.16 6.10
N GLY A 185 -1.58 -3.27 7.39
CA GLY A 185 -0.57 -3.14 8.44
C GLY A 185 -0.31 -4.44 9.17
N SER A 186 0.80 -4.47 9.91
CA SER A 186 1.14 -5.61 10.75
C SER A 186 0.16 -5.76 11.91
N VAL A 187 -0.44 -6.94 12.03
CA VAL A 187 -1.18 -7.35 13.23
C VAL A 187 -0.28 -7.47 14.48
N ASN A 188 1.04 -7.43 14.29
CA ASN A 188 2.06 -7.35 15.35
C ASN A 188 2.80 -6.00 15.31
N GLU A 189 2.13 -4.93 14.91
CA GLU A 189 2.74 -3.59 14.88
C GLU A 189 3.19 -3.17 16.29
N GLU A 190 4.46 -2.83 16.46
CA GLU A 190 4.92 -2.24 17.71
C GLU A 190 4.43 -0.80 17.83
N ASN A 191 4.02 -0.40 19.03
CA ASN A 191 3.41 0.91 19.27
C ASN A 191 2.25 1.19 18.31
N TRP A 192 1.49 0.15 17.98
CA TRP A 192 0.42 0.13 16.98
C TRP A 192 -0.54 1.30 17.06
N THR A 193 -0.87 1.76 18.26
CA THR A 193 -1.77 2.89 18.43
C THR A 193 -1.19 4.16 17.79
N ASP A 194 0.08 4.47 18.07
CA ASP A 194 0.76 5.62 17.48
C ASP A 194 1.08 5.37 16.00
N SER A 195 1.49 4.15 15.64
CA SER A 195 1.80 3.80 14.25
C SER A 195 0.58 3.94 13.34
N PHE A 196 -0.61 3.51 13.77
CA PHE A 196 -1.82 3.56 12.95
C PHE A 196 -2.60 4.86 13.06
N ARG A 197 -2.46 5.61 14.16
CA ARG A 197 -3.30 6.79 14.44
C ARG A 197 -2.50 8.07 14.63
N GLY A 198 -1.25 7.99 15.04
CA GLY A 198 -0.43 9.13 15.38
C GLY A 198 -0.94 9.86 16.62
N ALA A 199 -0.70 11.18 16.66
CA ALA A 199 -0.97 12.05 17.81
C ALA A 199 -2.46 12.18 18.19
N THR A 200 -3.39 11.81 17.30
CA THR A 200 -4.85 11.92 17.51
C THR A 200 -5.44 10.80 18.37
N THR A 201 -4.61 9.85 18.82
CA THR A 201 -5.00 8.73 19.68
C THR A 201 -5.84 9.12 20.91
N PRO A 202 -5.48 10.13 21.71
CA PRO A 202 -6.25 10.50 22.90
C PRO A 202 -7.68 10.95 22.57
N ASP A 203 -7.87 11.68 21.46
CA ASP A 203 -9.17 12.17 21.04
C ASP A 203 -10.08 11.01 20.61
N TYR A 204 -9.54 10.00 19.91
CA TYR A 204 -10.30 8.80 19.56
C TYR A 204 -10.78 8.03 20.78
N ARG A 205 -9.94 7.88 21.81
CA ARG A 205 -10.35 7.21 23.06
C ARG A 205 -11.46 7.99 23.75
N ARG A 206 -11.39 9.33 23.76
CA ARG A 206 -12.43 10.19 24.31
C ARG A 206 -13.75 10.04 23.55
N SER A 207 -13.73 10.14 22.23
CA SER A 207 -14.93 9.96 21.39
C SER A 207 -15.51 8.55 21.55
N ARG A 208 -14.66 7.51 21.59
CA ARG A 208 -15.12 6.14 21.82
C ARG A 208 -15.81 5.98 23.17
N ALA A 209 -15.30 6.59 24.23
CA ALA A 209 -15.95 6.54 25.55
C ALA A 209 -17.34 7.19 25.56
N VAL A 210 -17.62 8.15 24.67
CA VAL A 210 -18.95 8.76 24.51
C VAL A 210 -19.90 7.84 23.73
N TYR A 211 -19.43 7.28 22.62
CA TYR A 211 -20.30 6.56 21.68
C TYR A 211 -20.35 5.04 21.88
N ASP A 212 -19.34 4.44 22.52
CA ASP A 212 -19.26 3.02 22.86
C ASP A 212 -18.65 2.83 24.27
N PRO A 213 -19.33 3.32 25.33
CA PRO A 213 -18.80 3.28 26.70
C PRO A 213 -18.59 1.86 27.22
N ASN A 214 -19.33 0.89 26.69
CA ASN A 214 -19.28 -0.51 27.13
C ASN A 214 -18.31 -1.37 26.30
N THR A 215 -17.57 -0.77 25.35
CA THR A 215 -16.64 -1.50 24.47
C THR A 215 -17.36 -2.62 23.69
N THR A 216 -18.59 -2.37 23.25
CA THR A 216 -19.42 -3.30 22.48
C THR A 216 -18.78 -3.61 21.14
N PHE A 217 -18.15 -2.62 20.50
CA PHE A 217 -17.55 -2.75 19.17
C PHE A 217 -16.05 -2.99 19.26
N TRP A 218 -15.64 -4.19 19.66
CA TRP A 218 -14.22 -4.52 19.78
C TRP A 218 -13.64 -5.10 18.49
N ILE A 219 -12.49 -4.55 18.06
CA ILE A 219 -11.64 -5.08 17.00
C ILE A 219 -10.18 -4.89 17.41
N SER A 220 -9.27 -5.70 16.88
CA SER A 220 -7.83 -5.52 17.06
C SER A 220 -7.10 -5.71 15.72
N PRO A 221 -6.20 -4.78 15.33
CA PRO A 221 -5.91 -3.50 15.99
C PRO A 221 -7.07 -2.48 15.85
N GLY A 222 -7.47 -1.85 16.95
CA GLY A 222 -8.63 -0.93 17.00
C GLY A 222 -8.50 0.13 18.11
N ILE A 223 -9.24 1.24 18.04
CA ILE A 223 -9.21 2.25 19.12
C ILE A 223 -9.52 1.57 20.45
N SER A 224 -8.70 1.75 21.49
CA SER A 224 -8.91 1.09 22.80
C SER A 224 -8.98 -0.44 22.75
N ALA A 225 -8.41 -1.09 21.72
CA ALA A 225 -8.41 -2.56 21.65
C ALA A 225 -7.80 -3.19 22.90
N ASP A 226 -6.84 -2.50 23.54
CA ASP A 226 -6.14 -2.87 24.78
C ASP A 226 -7.04 -2.91 26.04
N TYR A 227 -8.32 -2.57 25.93
CA TYR A 227 -9.29 -2.71 27.02
C TYR A 227 -9.93 -4.10 27.06
N VAL A 228 -9.65 -4.93 26.06
CA VAL A 228 -10.18 -6.29 25.93
C VAL A 228 -9.03 -7.23 25.59
N GLN A 229 -9.09 -8.44 26.12
CA GLN A 229 -8.17 -9.53 25.80
C GLN A 229 -8.95 -10.79 25.45
N ALA A 230 -8.39 -11.62 24.58
CA ALA A 230 -8.91 -12.96 24.34
C ALA A 230 -8.42 -13.92 25.43
N VAL A 231 -9.35 -14.53 26.17
CA VAL A 231 -9.09 -15.58 27.18
C VAL A 231 -9.91 -16.81 26.78
N ASP A 232 -9.25 -17.93 26.51
CA ASP A 232 -9.90 -19.20 26.11
C ASP A 232 -10.92 -19.05 24.97
N GLY A 233 -10.57 -18.23 23.96
CA GLY A 233 -11.42 -17.96 22.80
C GLY A 233 -12.60 -17.02 23.07
N ARG A 234 -12.61 -16.30 24.20
CA ARG A 234 -13.63 -15.30 24.57
C ARG A 234 -13.02 -13.93 24.73
N ALA A 235 -13.73 -12.90 24.27
CA ALA A 235 -13.38 -11.51 24.55
C ALA A 235 -13.73 -11.18 26.02
N CYS A 236 -12.75 -10.75 26.80
CA CYS A 236 -12.90 -10.37 28.20
C CYS A 236 -12.39 -8.95 28.42
N LEU A 237 -13.17 -8.14 29.14
CA LEU A 237 -12.72 -6.81 29.58
C LEU A 237 -11.48 -6.96 30.48
N VAL A 238 -10.51 -6.06 30.30
CA VAL A 238 -9.36 -5.93 31.17
C VAL A 238 -9.74 -4.99 32.32
N ASP A 239 -9.77 -5.51 33.55
CA ASP A 239 -10.13 -4.77 34.77
C ASP A 239 -9.01 -4.90 35.82
N PRO A 240 -8.37 -3.79 36.27
CA PRO A 240 -8.62 -2.41 35.85
C PRO A 240 -8.14 -2.13 34.42
N VAL A 241 -8.74 -1.12 33.78
CA VAL A 241 -8.30 -0.63 32.47
C VAL A 241 -6.80 -0.30 32.51
N PRO A 242 -5.98 -0.78 31.57
CA PRO A 242 -4.54 -0.53 31.58
C PRO A 242 -4.21 0.97 31.57
N SER A 243 -3.42 1.41 32.54
CA SER A 243 -2.88 2.78 32.58
C SER A 243 -1.77 2.99 31.55
N THR A 244 -1.08 1.92 31.17
CA THR A 244 -0.04 1.89 30.13
C THR A 244 -0.58 1.22 28.87
N ARG A 245 -0.29 1.83 27.71
CA ARG A 245 -0.65 1.25 26.41
C ARG A 245 0.13 -0.05 26.18
N SER A 246 -0.56 -1.08 25.69
CA SER A 246 0.11 -2.31 25.25
C SER A 246 1.07 -2.02 24.10
N ARG A 247 2.26 -2.64 24.12
CA ARG A 247 3.26 -2.55 23.05
C ARG A 247 2.73 -3.10 21.73
N PHE A 248 1.94 -4.15 21.77
CA PHE A 248 1.36 -4.83 20.61
C PHE A 248 -0.17 -4.81 20.66
N PRO A 249 -0.86 -4.91 19.50
CA PRO A 249 -2.30 -5.14 19.49
C PRO A 249 -2.65 -6.41 20.26
N PRO A 250 -3.70 -6.43 21.08
CA PRO A 250 -4.15 -7.66 21.72
C PRO A 250 -4.60 -8.66 20.66
N VAL A 251 -4.36 -9.95 20.93
CA VAL A 251 -4.82 -11.02 20.04
C VAL A 251 -6.35 -11.14 20.10
N THR A 252 -6.96 -11.41 18.95
CA THR A 252 -8.38 -11.78 18.87
C THR A 252 -8.56 -13.28 19.05
N GLU A 253 -9.78 -13.71 19.29
CA GLU A 253 -10.18 -15.09 19.59
C GLU A 253 -9.89 -16.09 18.46
N ARG A 254 -9.64 -15.62 17.23
CA ARG A 254 -9.34 -16.45 16.06
C ARG A 254 -8.28 -15.81 15.17
N ARG A 255 -7.02 -16.12 15.47
CA ARG A 255 -5.88 -15.76 14.60
C ARG A 255 -5.50 -16.95 13.72
N HIS A 256 -6.15 -17.06 12.57
CA HIS A 256 -5.74 -17.98 11.51
C HIS A 256 -5.11 -17.17 10.39
N MET A 257 -3.90 -17.53 9.97
CA MET A 257 -3.25 -16.86 8.84
C MET A 257 -3.92 -17.28 7.52
N ALA A 258 -3.98 -16.36 6.57
CA ALA A 258 -4.51 -16.65 5.25
C ALA A 258 -3.62 -17.65 4.49
N ASN A 259 -4.24 -18.57 3.76
CA ASN A 259 -3.50 -19.44 2.87
C ASN A 259 -3.29 -18.70 1.55
N MET A 260 -2.19 -17.96 1.43
CA MET A 260 -1.93 -17.11 0.26
C MET A 260 -1.91 -17.88 -1.06
N THR A 261 -1.61 -19.19 -1.05
CA THR A 261 -1.67 -20.04 -2.25
C THR A 261 -3.11 -20.32 -2.68
N ALA A 262 -4.00 -20.59 -1.73
CA ALA A 262 -5.40 -20.92 -2.00
C ALA A 262 -6.29 -19.69 -2.13
N ASP A 263 -6.00 -18.64 -1.36
CA ASP A 263 -6.85 -17.46 -1.18
C ASP A 263 -6.34 -16.23 -1.94
N GLY A 264 -5.12 -16.27 -2.52
CA GLY A 264 -4.50 -15.12 -3.19
C GLY A 264 -5.39 -14.49 -4.27
N LYS A 265 -5.98 -15.30 -5.16
CA LYS A 265 -6.89 -14.78 -6.18
C LYS A 265 -8.12 -14.10 -5.58
N PHE A 266 -8.69 -14.65 -4.51
CA PHE A 266 -9.83 -14.03 -3.84
C PHE A 266 -9.45 -12.72 -3.13
N LEU A 267 -8.29 -12.70 -2.46
CA LEU A 267 -7.85 -11.57 -1.66
C LEU A 267 -7.39 -10.37 -2.50
N PHE A 268 -6.81 -10.62 -3.67
CA PHE A 268 -6.20 -9.58 -4.50
C PHE A 268 -6.87 -9.39 -5.87
N GLY A 269 -7.79 -10.29 -6.25
CA GLY A 269 -8.37 -10.31 -7.58
C GLY A 269 -7.33 -10.46 -8.68
N ASP A 270 -7.72 -10.08 -9.89
CA ASP A 270 -6.82 -9.87 -11.01
C ASP A 270 -6.43 -8.37 -11.00
N LEU A 271 -5.43 -7.99 -10.18
CA LEU A 271 -4.96 -6.62 -9.90
C LEU A 271 -5.35 -5.58 -10.99
N GLU A 272 -4.72 -5.66 -12.16
CA GLU A 272 -5.09 -4.93 -13.37
C GLU A 272 -5.38 -5.93 -14.50
N ILE A 273 -6.51 -5.80 -15.19
CA ILE A 273 -6.96 -6.70 -16.27
C ILE A 273 -6.20 -6.44 -17.58
N ILE A 274 -5.88 -5.17 -17.85
CA ILE A 274 -4.96 -4.82 -18.94
C ILE A 274 -3.52 -4.86 -18.48
N GLY A 275 -2.61 -5.22 -19.39
CA GLY A 275 -1.19 -5.26 -19.06
C GLY A 275 -0.81 -6.37 -18.08
N THR A 276 -1.71 -7.33 -17.77
CA THR A 276 -1.51 -8.51 -16.89
C THR A 276 -0.23 -9.29 -17.15
N ARG A 277 0.23 -9.29 -18.41
CA ARG A 277 1.46 -9.96 -18.83
C ARG A 277 2.52 -8.92 -19.12
N PHE A 278 3.72 -9.14 -18.57
CA PHE A 278 4.90 -8.45 -19.06
C PHE A 278 4.96 -8.58 -20.58
N PRO A 279 5.34 -7.51 -21.31
CA PRO A 279 5.68 -7.65 -22.71
C PRO A 279 6.70 -8.78 -22.87
N GLN A 280 6.55 -9.61 -23.91
CA GLN A 280 7.50 -10.69 -24.17
C GLN A 280 8.92 -10.13 -24.17
N PRO A 281 9.93 -10.85 -23.63
CA PRO A 281 11.30 -10.36 -23.64
C PRO A 281 11.70 -9.88 -25.05
N GLY A 282 12.11 -8.61 -25.15
CA GLY A 282 12.48 -8.00 -26.44
C GLY A 282 11.35 -7.24 -27.17
N ALA A 283 10.09 -7.43 -26.79
CA ALA A 283 8.97 -6.65 -27.31
C ALA A 283 8.84 -5.30 -26.57
N GLU A 284 8.36 -4.26 -27.25
CA GLU A 284 8.06 -2.96 -26.62
C GLU A 284 9.25 -2.37 -25.82
N ILE A 285 10.48 -2.64 -26.29
CA ILE A 285 11.69 -2.06 -25.69
C ILE A 285 11.63 -0.54 -25.82
N GLY A 286 11.98 0.14 -24.74
CA GLY A 286 12.06 1.59 -24.72
C GLY A 286 10.68 2.25 -24.59
N LEU A 287 10.68 3.56 -24.80
CA LEU A 287 9.46 4.37 -24.82
C LEU A 287 8.69 4.10 -26.12
N GLN A 288 7.38 3.90 -26.02
CA GLN A 288 6.53 3.73 -27.20
C GLN A 288 5.99 5.09 -27.64
N ALA A 289 5.99 5.35 -28.95
CA ALA A 289 5.55 6.63 -29.53
C ALA A 289 4.04 6.75 -29.75
N ARG A 290 3.29 5.66 -29.57
CA ARG A 290 1.84 5.61 -29.75
C ARG A 290 1.22 4.73 -28.67
N PRO A 291 0.00 5.03 -28.21
CA PRO A 291 -0.73 4.11 -27.38
C PRO A 291 -1.01 2.83 -28.17
N VAL A 292 -1.16 1.71 -27.48
CA VAL A 292 -1.67 0.50 -28.12
C VAL A 292 -3.12 0.79 -28.52
N ASN A 293 -3.38 0.95 -29.82
CA ASN A 293 -4.73 1.03 -30.39
C ASN A 293 -5.42 -0.32 -30.16
N GLY A 294 -6.04 -0.50 -29.00
CA GLY A 294 -6.89 -1.64 -28.73
C GLY A 294 -8.35 -1.19 -28.77
N PRO A 295 -9.21 -1.71 -29.67
CA PRO A 295 -10.60 -1.87 -29.26
C PRO A 295 -10.59 -2.79 -28.03
N PRO A 296 -11.46 -2.58 -27.03
CA PRO A 296 -11.49 -3.46 -25.87
C PRO A 296 -11.71 -4.88 -26.39
N CYS A 297 -10.80 -5.79 -26.05
CA CYS A 297 -11.10 -7.21 -26.13
C CYS A 297 -12.25 -7.45 -25.16
N ARG A 298 -13.49 -7.33 -25.63
CA ARG A 298 -14.63 -8.01 -25.03
C ARG A 298 -14.46 -9.49 -25.37
N GLN A 299 -13.95 -10.26 -24.42
CA GLN A 299 -14.35 -11.65 -24.26
C GLN A 299 -15.26 -11.72 -23.05
#